data_AF-A0A9P0CYF7-F1
#
_entry.id   AF-A0A9P0CYF7-F1
#
_cell.length_a   1.000
_cell.length_b   1.000
_cell.length_c   1.000
_cell.angle_alpha   90.00
_cell.angle_beta   90.00
_cell.angle_gamma   90.00
#
_symmetry.space_group_name_H-M   'P 1'
#
loop_
_entity.id
_entity.type
_entity.pdbx_description
1 polymer ?
#
loop_
_entity_poly.entity_id
_entity_poly.type
_entity_poly.pdbx_seq_one_letter_code
_entity_poly.pdbx_strand_id
1 'polypeptide(L)'
;MNLYKRSLFNRPILVKIYLFVNIYRHRSTHCFKMGVNSKDVQKWIDEVMAKEGISNYKLNMSGSSSKGDGYLGEINFVKVTADVGKQDDKEYDMVIKTAKSNDELRKKSPIAETYLREIQIYTEVLPAIKQLQKEYSIKNPCASYVTCYTTCKEDKKESLVLANLKTLGYTVHDRTKHQNFDHVLFVFKTYARWHGASMALKKKKPDLFRSITKNMTDQPDLLGQFFVMSGMVPVLKKYCQQGLDLLRKNGKELAAKKIEKEANNVEEMLGSMTLNNDREADTEAVILHGDCWNNNMMFKYKGDDTSKPIDLVFIDYQLSRVASPILDLSYYLYATADKSTLDKLDYLLEEYHKELTNYLRQFNIKSDDILTLKRLKSSWKKYGRFGLGMAGMITRIELCQEDEVVDFTQKIGDGSMVDLEITAIRLQKEYDTRLFNVYYHFAEKFL
;
A
#
# COMPACT_ATOMS: atom_id res chain seq x y z
N MET A 1 -34.63 4.44 2.24
CA MET A 1 -35.45 5.63 2.55
C MET A 1 -35.20 5.99 4.01
N ASN A 2 -34.67 7.19 4.24
CA ASN A 2 -34.54 7.93 5.51
C ASN A 2 -34.06 7.22 6.77
N LEU A 3 -32.80 7.46 7.16
CA LEU A 3 -32.36 7.60 8.56
C LEU A 3 -30.96 8.27 8.64
N TYR A 4 -30.78 9.46 8.05
CA TYR A 4 -29.59 10.29 8.32
C TYR A 4 -29.97 11.77 8.17
N LYS A 5 -30.51 12.37 9.24
CA LYS A 5 -30.61 13.83 9.38
C LYS A 5 -30.46 14.23 10.84
N ARG A 6 -29.48 15.11 11.07
CA ARG A 6 -29.20 15.91 12.29
C ARG A 6 -28.65 15.07 13.46
N SER A 7 -27.68 15.51 14.24
CA SER A 7 -27.23 16.86 14.62
C SER A 7 -25.86 16.67 15.29
N LEU A 8 -24.90 17.60 15.12
CA LEU A 8 -23.96 18.06 16.15
C LEU A 8 -22.93 19.01 15.49
N PHE A 9 -23.25 20.30 15.50
CA PHE A 9 -22.29 21.40 15.35
C PHE A 9 -22.34 22.18 16.67
N ASN A 10 -21.24 22.23 17.44
CA ASN A 10 -20.75 23.45 18.08
C ASN A 10 -19.53 23.21 19.01
N ARG A 11 -18.47 23.96 18.68
CA ARG A 11 -17.33 24.48 19.48
C ARG A 11 -15.97 23.75 19.45
N PRO A 12 -14.85 24.53 19.45
CA PRO A 12 -13.58 24.14 18.84
C PRO A 12 -12.45 23.99 19.86
N ILE A 13 -11.72 22.88 19.83
CA ILE A 13 -10.41 22.76 20.49
C ILE A 13 -9.47 22.03 19.54
N LEU A 14 -8.31 22.66 19.31
CA LEU A 14 -7.33 22.36 18.28
C LEU A 14 -6.64 20.99 18.47
N VAL A 15 -6.17 20.38 17.37
CA VAL A 15 -4.79 19.87 17.08
C VAL A 15 -4.84 18.79 15.94
N LYS A 16 -3.74 18.58 15.17
CA LYS A 16 -3.56 18.02 13.78
C LYS A 16 -3.29 16.48 13.58
N ILE A 17 -2.99 16.01 12.32
CA ILE A 17 -2.93 14.63 11.68
C ILE A 17 -1.51 14.10 11.30
N TYR A 18 -1.38 12.75 11.14
CA TYR A 18 -0.53 11.83 10.29
C TYR A 18 -0.87 10.27 10.19
N LEU A 19 -1.28 9.71 9.03
CA LEU A 19 -1.63 8.27 8.89
C LEU A 19 -0.58 7.44 8.10
N PHE A 20 -0.35 6.19 8.52
CA PHE A 20 0.53 5.15 7.91
C PHE A 20 2.02 5.51 7.80
N VAL A 21 2.81 5.18 8.83
CA VAL A 21 4.26 5.38 8.80
C VAL A 21 5.00 4.11 9.24
N ASN A 22 5.71 3.52 8.28
CA ASN A 22 7.04 2.89 8.32
C ASN A 22 7.32 1.60 9.14
N ILE A 23 7.69 0.55 8.42
CA ILE A 23 8.33 -0.69 8.94
C ILE A 23 9.83 -0.53 9.18
N TYR A 24 10.48 0.47 8.57
CA TYR A 24 11.91 0.49 8.35
C TYR A 24 12.59 1.80 8.74
N ARG A 25 12.12 2.55 9.75
CA ARG A 25 12.88 3.69 10.30
C ARG A 25 13.97 3.30 11.31
N HIS A 26 14.87 4.24 11.59
CA HIS A 26 16.21 4.08 12.17
C HIS A 26 16.30 3.30 13.51
N ARG A 27 17.49 2.73 13.75
CA ARG A 27 17.94 2.29 15.08
C ARG A 27 18.11 3.52 15.98
N SER A 28 17.27 3.67 17.01
CA SER A 28 17.59 4.52 18.15
C SER A 28 18.24 3.66 19.23
N THR A 29 19.43 4.05 19.67
CA THR A 29 20.25 3.38 20.69
C THR A 29 19.81 3.65 22.13
N HIS A 30 18.62 4.22 22.34
CA HIS A 30 18.09 4.48 23.68
C HIS A 30 17.37 3.25 24.23
N CYS A 31 17.48 3.01 25.54
CA CYS A 31 16.87 1.89 26.24
C CYS A 31 15.33 1.99 26.16
N PHE A 32 14.68 1.26 25.24
CA PHE A 32 13.22 1.31 25.03
C PHE A 32 12.49 0.25 25.87
N LYS A 33 11.36 0.65 26.47
CA LYS A 33 10.32 -0.28 26.92
C LYS A 33 9.69 -0.94 25.69
N MET A 34 9.54 -2.26 25.72
CA MET A 34 8.92 -3.05 24.66
C MET A 34 7.47 -2.59 24.41
N GLY A 35 7.07 -2.48 23.14
CA GLY A 35 5.66 -2.32 22.77
C GLY A 35 4.90 -3.65 22.79
N VAL A 36 5.55 -4.75 22.41
CA VAL A 36 4.99 -6.11 22.36
C VAL A 36 5.49 -6.95 23.55
N ASN A 37 4.64 -7.85 24.03
CA ASN A 37 4.98 -8.79 25.10
C ASN A 37 6.14 -9.72 24.67
N SER A 38 7.23 -9.73 25.45
CA SER A 38 8.41 -10.58 25.17
C SER A 38 8.08 -12.07 25.08
N LYS A 39 7.05 -12.53 25.79
CA LYS A 39 6.61 -13.93 25.71
C LYS A 39 6.01 -14.28 24.34
N ASP A 40 5.26 -13.36 23.75
CA ASP A 40 4.66 -13.56 22.42
C ASP A 40 5.77 -13.54 21.35
N VAL A 41 6.73 -12.62 21.46
CA VAL A 41 7.92 -12.59 20.59
C VAL A 41 8.70 -13.90 20.66
N GLN A 42 9.02 -14.37 21.87
CA GLN A 42 9.74 -15.64 22.07
C GLN A 42 8.99 -16.80 21.41
N LYS A 43 7.68 -16.91 21.66
CA LYS A 43 6.82 -17.95 21.06
C LYS A 43 6.88 -17.94 19.53
N TRP A 44 6.76 -16.77 18.89
CA TRP A 44 6.80 -16.69 17.43
C TRP A 44 8.17 -17.08 16.88
N ILE A 45 9.26 -16.72 17.57
CA ILE A 45 10.60 -17.13 17.16
C ILE A 45 10.80 -18.64 17.36
N ASP A 46 10.33 -19.23 18.46
CA ASP A 46 10.35 -20.68 18.68
C ASP A 46 9.67 -21.42 17.52
N GLU A 47 8.51 -20.93 17.06
CA GLU A 47 7.81 -21.51 15.90
C GLU A 47 8.63 -21.43 14.60
N VAL A 48 9.33 -20.31 14.37
CA VAL A 48 10.21 -20.16 13.19
C VAL A 48 11.39 -21.11 13.27
N MET A 49 12.08 -21.17 14.41
CA MET A 49 13.26 -22.02 14.59
C MET A 49 12.88 -23.49 14.50
N ALA A 50 11.74 -23.91 15.07
CA ALA A 50 11.24 -25.27 14.95
C ALA A 50 10.96 -25.67 13.49
N LYS A 51 10.37 -24.77 12.68
CA LYS A 51 10.14 -25.01 11.24
C LYS A 51 11.44 -25.17 10.44
N GLU A 52 12.50 -24.49 10.86
CA GLU A 52 13.84 -24.58 10.28
C GLU A 52 14.64 -25.78 10.83
N GLY A 53 14.09 -26.55 11.78
CA GLY A 53 14.78 -27.67 12.41
C GLY A 53 15.89 -27.25 13.39
N ILE A 54 15.80 -26.04 13.94
CA ILE A 54 16.79 -25.44 14.86
C ILE A 54 16.25 -25.51 16.29
N SER A 55 17.00 -26.16 17.19
CA SER A 55 16.66 -26.28 18.62
C SER A 55 17.49 -25.38 19.53
N ASN A 56 18.74 -25.07 19.14
CA ASN A 56 19.66 -24.24 19.92
C ASN A 56 19.88 -22.90 19.23
N TYR A 57 19.43 -21.81 19.85
CA TYR A 57 19.61 -20.48 19.31
C TYR A 57 19.63 -19.41 20.40
N LYS A 58 20.20 -18.26 20.07
CA LYS A 58 20.19 -17.07 20.91
C LYS A 58 19.35 -15.98 20.24
N LEU A 59 18.35 -15.50 20.98
CA LEU A 59 17.51 -14.39 20.58
C LEU A 59 18.11 -13.07 21.06
N ASN A 60 18.40 -12.15 20.13
CA ASN A 60 18.81 -10.78 20.43
C ASN A 60 17.79 -9.80 19.83
N MET A 61 17.10 -9.05 20.69
CA MET A 61 16.21 -7.98 20.23
C MET A 61 17.03 -6.73 19.92
N SER A 62 16.86 -6.17 18.72
CA SER A 62 17.72 -5.10 18.19
C SER A 62 17.06 -3.72 18.13
N GLY A 63 15.79 -3.62 18.57
CA GLY A 63 15.04 -2.37 18.74
C GLY A 63 13.57 -2.47 18.31
N SER A 64 12.80 -1.43 18.59
CA SER A 64 11.45 -1.20 18.06
C SER A 64 11.42 0.04 17.17
N SER A 65 10.38 0.20 16.34
CA SER A 65 10.14 1.45 15.60
C SER A 65 9.92 2.65 16.56
N SER A 66 10.10 3.86 16.05
CA SER A 66 10.01 5.10 16.84
C SER A 66 8.56 5.45 17.18
N LYS A 67 8.35 6.33 18.16
CA LYS A 67 7.01 6.89 18.45
C LYS A 67 6.43 7.53 17.17
N GLY A 68 5.28 7.05 16.72
CA GLY A 68 4.58 7.54 15.51
C GLY A 68 4.68 6.60 14.29
N ASP A 69 5.58 5.61 14.31
CA ASP A 69 5.81 4.65 13.20
C ASP A 69 4.79 3.49 13.18
N GLY A 70 3.51 3.75 13.48
CA GLY A 70 2.53 2.67 13.46
C GLY A 70 1.14 3.06 13.92
N TYR A 71 0.27 3.45 12.99
CA TYR A 71 -1.14 3.68 13.28
C TYR A 71 -1.85 2.35 13.60
N LEU A 72 -1.66 1.33 12.75
CA LEU A 72 -2.35 0.03 12.84
C LEU A 72 -1.60 -1.02 13.69
N GLY A 73 -0.30 -0.85 13.94
CA GLY A 73 0.47 -1.82 14.72
C GLY A 73 1.87 -1.36 15.08
N GLU A 74 2.65 -2.29 15.61
CA GLU A 74 3.98 -2.10 16.16
C GLU A 74 5.00 -2.98 15.45
N ILE A 75 6.25 -2.53 15.42
CA ILE A 75 7.29 -3.14 14.59
C ILE A 75 8.54 -3.34 15.43
N ASN A 76 9.00 -4.58 15.49
CA ASN A 76 10.14 -4.98 16.30
C ASN A 76 11.19 -5.67 15.42
N PHE A 77 12.45 -5.28 15.58
CA PHE A 77 13.57 -5.88 14.86
C PHE A 77 14.26 -6.91 15.72
N VAL A 78 14.39 -8.12 15.20
CA VAL A 78 14.87 -9.28 15.93
C VAL A 78 16.00 -9.95 15.15
N LYS A 79 17.11 -10.21 15.84
CA LYS A 79 18.21 -11.01 15.32
C LYS A 79 18.29 -12.32 16.10
N VAL A 80 18.32 -13.44 15.39
CA VAL A 80 18.50 -14.77 15.96
C VAL A 80 19.80 -15.37 15.45
N THR A 81 20.64 -15.84 16.37
CA THR A 81 21.88 -16.56 16.07
C THR A 81 21.64 -18.03 16.40
N ALA A 82 21.57 -18.88 15.38
CA ALA A 82 21.30 -20.31 15.52
C ALA A 82 22.61 -21.10 15.52
N ASP A 83 22.79 -21.94 16.54
CA ASP A 83 23.90 -22.91 16.62
C ASP A 83 23.50 -24.15 15.82
N VAL A 84 24.18 -24.37 14.69
CA VAL A 84 23.96 -25.51 13.79
C VAL A 84 24.97 -26.64 14.00
N GLY A 85 25.76 -26.61 15.07
CA GLY A 85 26.60 -27.70 15.58
C GLY A 85 27.77 -28.16 14.70
N LYS A 86 27.84 -27.77 13.41
CA LYS A 86 28.87 -28.21 12.44
C LYS A 86 29.29 -27.16 11.39
N GLN A 87 28.75 -25.94 11.41
CA GLN A 87 29.11 -24.81 10.53
C GLN A 87 29.09 -23.50 11.34
N ASP A 88 29.58 -22.40 10.75
CA ASP A 88 29.40 -21.06 11.28
C ASP A 88 27.93 -20.82 11.67
N ASP A 89 27.70 -20.11 12.78
CA ASP A 89 26.38 -19.78 13.27
C ASP A 89 25.53 -19.14 12.15
N LYS A 90 24.28 -19.61 12.01
CA LYS A 90 23.35 -19.04 11.02
C LYS A 90 22.62 -17.87 11.66
N GLU A 91 22.77 -16.68 11.07
CA GLU A 91 22.02 -15.50 11.51
C GLU A 91 20.69 -15.34 10.74
N TYR A 92 19.62 -15.09 11.48
CA TYR A 92 18.33 -14.67 10.95
C TYR A 92 18.03 -13.25 11.42
N ASP A 93 17.87 -12.32 10.47
CA ASP A 93 17.46 -10.95 10.76
C ASP A 93 16.01 -10.74 10.30
N MET A 94 15.14 -10.47 11.27
CA MET A 94 13.70 -10.53 11.12
C MET A 94 13.03 -9.25 11.62
N VAL A 95 11.85 -8.99 11.07
CA VAL A 95 10.93 -7.94 11.48
C VAL A 95 9.65 -8.58 11.93
N ILE A 96 9.20 -8.23 13.13
CA ILE A 96 7.91 -8.67 13.67
C ILE A 96 6.96 -7.47 13.62
N LYS A 97 5.92 -7.59 12.79
CA LYS A 97 4.81 -6.64 12.69
C LYS A 97 3.64 -7.18 13.50
N THR A 98 3.12 -6.42 14.47
CA THR A 98 2.05 -6.86 15.38
C THR A 98 0.93 -5.83 15.43
N ALA A 99 -0.32 -6.29 15.35
CA ALA A 99 -1.50 -5.42 15.43
C ALA A 99 -1.63 -4.77 16.81
N LYS A 100 -2.14 -3.53 16.86
CA LYS A 100 -2.50 -2.91 18.14
C LYS A 100 -3.65 -3.68 18.79
N SER A 101 -3.54 -3.94 20.09
CA SER A 101 -4.53 -4.67 20.89
C SER A 101 -5.58 -3.79 21.58
N ASN A 102 -5.45 -2.46 21.48
CA ASN A 102 -6.35 -1.51 22.15
C ASN A 102 -7.78 -1.53 21.56
N ASP A 103 -8.77 -1.80 22.41
CA ASP A 103 -10.17 -1.96 22.00
C ASP A 103 -10.81 -0.68 21.45
N GLU A 104 -10.51 0.49 22.01
CA GLU A 104 -11.07 1.76 21.54
C GLU A 104 -10.57 2.14 20.15
N LEU A 105 -9.30 1.83 19.84
CA LEU A 105 -8.76 1.98 18.49
C LEU A 105 -9.41 1.00 17.51
N ARG A 106 -9.62 -0.26 17.91
CA ARG A 106 -10.27 -1.29 17.08
C ARG A 106 -11.74 -0.99 16.78
N LYS A 107 -12.44 -0.26 17.64
CA LYS A 107 -13.81 0.22 17.36
C LYS A 107 -13.88 1.28 16.26
N LYS A 108 -12.77 1.98 15.99
CA LYS A 108 -12.72 3.16 15.10
C LYS A 108 -11.86 2.93 13.85
N SER A 109 -11.25 1.76 13.71
CA SER A 109 -10.44 1.38 12.56
C SER A 109 -10.41 -0.16 12.43
N PRO A 110 -10.44 -0.71 11.20
CA PRO A 110 -10.45 -2.16 10.96
C PRO A 110 -9.07 -2.81 11.14
N ILE A 111 -8.46 -2.65 12.33
CA ILE A 111 -7.08 -3.06 12.60
C ILE A 111 -6.92 -4.57 12.44
N ALA A 112 -7.79 -5.38 13.06
CA ALA A 112 -7.69 -6.83 12.99
C ALA A 112 -7.80 -7.31 11.53
N GLU A 113 -8.78 -6.77 10.80
CA GLU A 113 -9.07 -7.15 9.43
C GLU A 113 -7.92 -6.81 8.47
N THR A 114 -7.24 -5.67 8.68
CA THR A 114 -6.06 -5.29 7.88
C THR A 114 -4.89 -6.28 8.06
N TYR A 115 -4.66 -6.77 9.28
CA TYR A 115 -3.65 -7.80 9.55
C TYR A 115 -4.05 -9.16 9.00
N LEU A 116 -5.32 -9.55 9.19
CA LEU A 116 -5.84 -10.80 8.63
C LEU A 116 -5.78 -10.81 7.10
N ARG A 117 -5.98 -9.65 6.45
CA ARG A 117 -5.78 -9.48 5.00
C ARG A 117 -4.34 -9.72 4.59
N GLU A 118 -3.39 -9.09 5.27
CA GLU A 118 -1.97 -9.28 4.97
C GLU A 118 -1.54 -10.73 5.19
N ILE A 119 -1.97 -11.36 6.29
CA ILE A 119 -1.72 -12.78 6.56
C ILE A 119 -2.30 -13.66 5.45
N GLN A 120 -3.52 -13.39 4.99
CA GLN A 120 -4.15 -14.12 3.88
C GLN A 120 -3.28 -14.10 2.62
N ILE A 121 -2.63 -12.97 2.32
CA ILE A 121 -1.72 -12.88 1.18
C ILE A 121 -0.55 -13.86 1.33
N TYR A 122 0.09 -13.92 2.50
CA TYR A 122 1.22 -14.81 2.76
C TYR A 122 0.84 -16.29 2.90
N THR A 123 -0.32 -16.60 3.47
CA THR A 123 -0.71 -17.99 3.79
C THR A 123 -1.53 -18.67 2.70
N GLU A 124 -2.19 -17.91 1.82
CA GLU A 124 -3.11 -18.47 0.81
C GLU A 124 -2.74 -18.02 -0.61
N VAL A 125 -2.64 -16.71 -0.87
CA VAL A 125 -2.44 -16.17 -2.23
C VAL A 125 -1.04 -16.46 -2.76
N LEU A 126 0.02 -16.09 -2.03
CA LEU A 126 1.40 -16.30 -2.46
C LEU A 126 1.72 -17.80 -2.65
N PRO A 127 1.31 -18.72 -1.76
CA PRO A 127 1.46 -20.16 -2.02
C PRO A 127 0.76 -20.63 -3.30
N ALA A 128 -0.47 -20.17 -3.55
CA ALA A 128 -1.20 -20.53 -4.78
C ALA A 128 -0.49 -20.01 -6.05
N ILE A 129 0.02 -18.78 -6.02
CA ILE A 129 0.82 -18.20 -7.10
C ILE A 129 2.13 -19.00 -7.30
N LYS A 130 2.87 -19.28 -6.22
CA LYS A 130 4.12 -20.05 -6.26
C LYS A 130 3.90 -21.43 -6.88
N GLN A 131 2.85 -22.13 -6.45
CA GLN A 131 2.49 -23.45 -6.97
C GLN A 131 2.16 -23.39 -8.46
N LEU A 132 1.33 -22.43 -8.89
CA LEU A 132 1.01 -22.26 -10.31
C LEU A 132 2.26 -21.93 -11.15
N GLN A 133 3.15 -21.07 -10.65
CA GLN A 133 4.41 -20.74 -11.34
C GLN A 133 5.31 -21.98 -11.50
N LYS A 134 5.33 -22.87 -10.50
CA LYS A 134 6.07 -24.13 -10.55
C LYS A 134 5.46 -25.08 -11.58
N GLU A 135 4.13 -25.24 -11.60
CA GLU A 135 3.41 -26.09 -12.57
C GLU A 135 3.73 -25.73 -14.03
N TYR A 136 3.91 -24.43 -14.31
CA TYR A 136 4.19 -23.93 -15.67
C TYR A 136 5.67 -23.62 -15.92
N SER A 137 6.57 -23.91 -14.98
CA SER A 137 8.02 -23.64 -15.10
C SER A 137 8.34 -22.20 -15.54
N ILE A 138 7.70 -21.23 -14.89
CA ILE A 138 7.82 -19.80 -15.21
C ILE A 138 9.27 -19.34 -15.02
N LYS A 139 9.85 -18.73 -16.07
CA LYS A 139 11.27 -18.32 -16.08
C LYS A 139 11.54 -17.08 -15.23
N ASN A 140 10.61 -16.12 -15.29
CA ASN A 140 10.69 -14.85 -14.56
C ASN A 140 9.51 -14.77 -13.59
N PRO A 141 9.53 -15.48 -12.44
CA PRO A 141 8.38 -15.56 -11.54
C PRO A 141 8.03 -14.21 -10.92
N CYS A 142 6.77 -14.02 -10.56
CA CYS A 142 6.39 -13.02 -9.58
C CYS A 142 6.96 -13.41 -8.22
N ALA A 143 8.00 -12.69 -7.79
CA ALA A 143 8.77 -12.96 -6.57
C ALA A 143 9.12 -11.69 -5.77
N SER A 144 8.59 -10.53 -6.14
CA SER A 144 8.85 -9.23 -5.51
C SER A 144 8.02 -9.02 -4.22
N TYR A 145 8.14 -9.95 -3.28
CA TYR A 145 7.51 -9.91 -1.96
C TYR A 145 8.51 -10.34 -0.89
N VAL A 146 8.35 -9.82 0.33
CA VAL A 146 9.21 -10.20 1.45
C VAL A 146 8.95 -11.65 1.89
N THR A 147 9.99 -12.34 2.34
CA THR A 147 9.84 -13.66 2.96
C THR A 147 9.09 -13.53 4.27
N CYS A 148 7.99 -14.28 4.43
CA CYS A 148 7.27 -14.42 5.69
C CYS A 148 7.57 -15.79 6.30
N TYR A 149 8.11 -15.80 7.52
CA TYR A 149 8.49 -17.01 8.24
C TYR A 149 7.31 -17.64 9.00
N THR A 150 6.53 -16.81 9.69
CA THR A 150 5.33 -17.26 10.41
C THR A 150 4.34 -16.11 10.57
N THR A 151 3.10 -16.47 10.93
CA THR A 151 2.00 -15.53 11.14
C THR A 151 1.15 -15.98 12.33
N CYS A 152 0.59 -15.04 13.08
CA CYS A 152 -0.38 -15.31 14.14
C CYS A 152 -1.73 -14.67 13.77
N LYS A 153 -2.83 -15.43 13.90
CA LYS A 153 -4.21 -14.94 13.70
C LYS A 153 -5.00 -14.82 15.01
N GLU A 154 -4.35 -15.01 16.16
CA GLU A 154 -4.99 -14.89 17.48
C GLU A 154 -5.47 -13.45 17.68
N ASP A 155 -6.73 -13.29 18.13
CA ASP A 155 -7.31 -11.96 18.35
C ASP A 155 -6.43 -11.13 19.30
N LYS A 156 -6.22 -9.87 18.94
CA LYS A 156 -5.34 -8.91 19.64
C LYS A 156 -3.85 -9.27 19.64
N LYS A 157 -3.44 -10.30 18.90
CA LYS A 157 -2.04 -10.72 18.72
C LYS A 157 -1.72 -11.00 17.26
N GLU A 158 -2.52 -10.49 16.34
CA GLU A 158 -2.33 -10.70 14.92
C GLU A 158 -0.94 -10.20 14.53
N SER A 159 -0.13 -11.06 13.92
CA SER A 159 1.28 -10.75 13.69
C SER A 159 1.86 -11.46 12.49
N LEU A 160 2.94 -10.88 11.95
CA LEU A 160 3.74 -11.43 10.87
C LEU A 160 5.21 -11.34 11.26
N VAL A 161 5.96 -12.43 11.07
CA VAL A 161 7.42 -12.46 11.19
C VAL A 161 8.00 -12.52 9.78
N LEU A 162 8.63 -11.43 9.38
CA LEU A 162 9.11 -11.16 8.02
C LEU A 162 10.65 -11.08 8.00
N ALA A 163 11.26 -11.33 6.84
CA ALA A 163 12.68 -11.06 6.65
C ALA A 163 12.98 -9.55 6.68
N ASN A 164 14.08 -9.17 7.35
CA ASN A 164 14.53 -7.80 7.37
C ASN A 164 15.20 -7.44 6.04
N LEU A 165 14.50 -6.69 5.18
CA LEU A 165 15.02 -6.34 3.84
C LEU A 165 16.24 -5.41 3.90
N LYS A 166 16.45 -4.65 4.98
CA LYS A 166 17.61 -3.76 5.12
C LYS A 166 18.92 -4.53 5.09
N THR A 167 18.99 -5.69 5.74
CA THR A 167 20.21 -6.51 5.76
C THR A 167 20.48 -7.19 4.41
N LEU A 168 19.46 -7.22 3.54
CA LEU A 168 19.57 -7.73 2.16
C LEU A 168 19.93 -6.63 1.14
N GLY A 169 20.24 -5.42 1.62
CA GLY A 169 20.67 -4.28 0.82
C GLY A 169 19.54 -3.50 0.16
N TYR A 170 18.29 -3.68 0.61
CA TYR A 170 17.16 -2.86 0.17
C TYR A 170 17.03 -1.61 1.03
N THR A 171 16.57 -0.52 0.40
CA THR A 171 16.28 0.75 1.07
C THR A 171 14.94 1.30 0.62
N VAL A 172 14.30 2.07 1.49
CA VAL A 172 13.14 2.90 1.13
C VAL A 172 13.66 4.12 0.37
N HIS A 173 12.95 4.53 -0.69
CA HIS A 173 13.27 5.78 -1.39
C HIS A 173 12.98 6.98 -0.49
N ASP A 174 13.64 8.11 -0.72
CA ASP A 174 13.33 9.33 0.02
C ASP A 174 11.91 9.79 -0.36
N ARG A 175 10.94 9.64 0.55
CA ARG A 175 9.53 10.04 0.34
C ARG A 175 9.36 11.51 -0.02
N THR A 176 10.30 12.37 0.37
CA THR A 176 10.21 13.80 0.02
C THR A 176 10.63 14.08 -1.41
N LYS A 177 11.21 13.10 -2.12
CA LYS A 177 11.64 13.20 -3.51
C LYS A 177 10.73 12.39 -4.42
N HIS A 178 10.53 12.88 -5.63
CA HIS A 178 9.86 12.10 -6.67
C HIS A 178 10.67 10.84 -6.99
N GLN A 179 9.94 9.81 -7.43
CA GLN A 179 10.52 8.68 -8.14
C GLN A 179 10.60 9.04 -9.63
N ASN A 180 11.79 8.86 -10.21
CA ASN A 180 12.02 9.18 -11.61
C ASN A 180 11.42 8.10 -12.53
N PHE A 181 11.56 8.31 -13.83
CA PHE A 181 11.05 7.39 -14.85
C PHE A 181 11.53 5.93 -14.68
N ASP A 182 12.81 5.70 -14.34
CA ASP A 182 13.35 4.34 -14.19
C ASP A 182 12.71 3.60 -13.00
N HIS A 183 12.44 4.30 -11.89
CA HIS A 183 11.71 3.74 -10.75
C HIS A 183 10.28 3.36 -11.16
N VAL A 184 9.56 4.31 -11.76
CA VAL A 184 8.16 4.11 -12.15
C VAL A 184 8.02 2.99 -13.17
N LEU A 185 8.92 2.92 -14.15
CA LEU A 185 8.95 1.83 -15.13
C LEU A 185 9.22 0.47 -14.46
N PHE A 186 10.15 0.41 -13.49
CA PHE A 186 10.45 -0.82 -12.76
C PHE A 186 9.26 -1.30 -11.94
N VAL A 187 8.58 -0.38 -11.24
CA VAL A 187 7.36 -0.68 -10.46
C VAL A 187 6.23 -1.14 -11.39
N PHE A 188 6.00 -0.47 -12.52
CA PHE A 188 4.99 -0.87 -13.50
C PHE A 188 5.25 -2.29 -14.03
N LYS A 189 6.49 -2.63 -14.38
CA LYS A 189 6.85 -3.99 -14.82
C LYS A 189 6.66 -5.02 -13.71
N THR A 190 6.94 -4.65 -12.47
CA THR A 190 6.74 -5.53 -11.31
C THR A 190 5.26 -5.77 -11.06
N TYR A 191 4.44 -4.72 -11.16
CA TYR A 191 2.99 -4.82 -11.12
C TYR A 191 2.42 -5.66 -12.27
N ALA A 192 2.97 -5.55 -13.48
CA ALA A 192 2.53 -6.37 -14.60
C ALA A 192 2.68 -7.87 -14.30
N ARG A 193 3.76 -8.27 -13.61
CA ARG A 193 3.96 -9.66 -13.15
C ARG A 193 3.03 -10.03 -12.00
N TRP A 194 2.84 -9.15 -11.02
CA TRP A 194 1.90 -9.36 -9.91
C TRP A 194 0.46 -9.55 -10.39
N HIS A 195 -0.05 -8.59 -11.18
CA HIS A 195 -1.38 -8.65 -11.80
C HIS A 195 -1.49 -9.83 -12.75
N GLY A 196 -0.46 -10.11 -13.56
CA GLY A 196 -0.41 -11.26 -14.45
C GLY A 196 -0.51 -12.60 -13.71
N ALA A 197 0.14 -12.73 -12.56
CA ALA A 197 0.05 -13.93 -11.72
C ALA A 197 -1.38 -14.12 -11.18
N SER A 198 -2.01 -13.04 -10.74
CA SER A 198 -3.42 -13.05 -10.32
C SER A 198 -4.36 -13.44 -11.48
N MET A 199 -4.18 -12.87 -12.67
CA MET A 199 -4.98 -13.20 -13.86
C MET A 199 -4.81 -14.66 -14.27
N ALA A 200 -3.56 -15.16 -14.26
CA ALA A 200 -3.26 -16.54 -14.56
C ALA A 200 -3.93 -17.49 -13.56
N LEU A 201 -3.87 -17.17 -12.26
CA LEU A 201 -4.54 -17.96 -11.23
C LEU A 201 -6.06 -17.97 -11.41
N LYS A 202 -6.67 -16.82 -11.65
CA LYS A 202 -8.11 -16.69 -11.94
C LYS A 202 -8.53 -17.52 -13.15
N LYS A 203 -7.73 -17.51 -14.23
CA LYS A 203 -8.02 -18.25 -15.46
C LYS A 203 -7.80 -19.75 -15.35
N LYS A 204 -6.71 -20.18 -14.70
CA LYS A 204 -6.29 -21.60 -14.65
C LYS A 204 -6.88 -22.37 -13.49
N LYS A 205 -7.18 -21.70 -12.38
CA LYS A 205 -7.72 -22.31 -11.15
C LYS A 205 -8.85 -21.44 -10.57
N PRO A 206 -9.96 -21.24 -11.31
CA PRO A 206 -11.01 -20.29 -10.93
C PRO A 206 -11.67 -20.57 -9.58
N ASP A 207 -11.88 -21.84 -9.21
CA ASP A 207 -12.45 -22.21 -7.91
C ASP A 207 -11.50 -21.87 -6.76
N LEU A 208 -10.22 -22.15 -6.93
CA LEU A 208 -9.19 -21.79 -5.95
C LEU A 208 -9.12 -20.26 -5.79
N PHE A 209 -9.09 -19.53 -6.91
CA PHE A 209 -9.10 -18.06 -6.90
C PHE A 209 -10.30 -17.53 -6.10
N ARG A 210 -11.52 -17.98 -6.43
CA ARG A 210 -12.73 -17.58 -5.69
C ARG A 210 -12.63 -17.88 -4.20
N SER A 211 -12.12 -19.06 -3.83
CA SER A 211 -11.97 -19.46 -2.44
C SER A 211 -11.02 -18.54 -1.67
N ILE A 212 -9.80 -18.33 -2.19
CA ILE A 212 -8.77 -17.53 -1.51
C ILE A 212 -9.02 -16.02 -1.57
N THR A 213 -9.86 -15.54 -2.50
CA THR A 213 -10.22 -14.12 -2.58
C THR A 213 -11.58 -13.80 -1.98
N LYS A 214 -12.29 -14.78 -1.41
CA LYS A 214 -13.66 -14.60 -0.88
C LYS A 214 -13.76 -13.42 0.08
N ASN A 215 -12.82 -13.32 1.02
CA ASN A 215 -12.80 -12.22 1.99
C ASN A 215 -12.44 -10.86 1.35
N MET A 216 -11.91 -10.82 0.13
CA MET A 216 -11.60 -9.59 -0.61
C MET A 216 -12.79 -9.10 -1.45
N THR A 217 -13.68 -10.02 -1.86
CA THR A 217 -14.83 -9.74 -2.74
C THR A 217 -16.14 -9.61 -1.97
N ASP A 218 -16.33 -10.43 -0.94
CA ASP A 218 -17.62 -10.57 -0.26
C ASP A 218 -17.73 -9.65 0.97
N GLN A 219 -16.62 -9.03 1.37
CA GLN A 219 -16.55 -8.10 2.50
C GLN A 219 -16.42 -6.67 1.99
N PRO A 220 -16.85 -5.66 2.77
CA PRO A 220 -16.68 -4.28 2.36
C PRO A 220 -15.19 -3.93 2.21
N ASP A 221 -14.87 -3.06 1.26
CA ASP A 221 -13.50 -2.62 1.01
C ASP A 221 -12.85 -2.02 2.27
N LEU A 222 -11.67 -2.54 2.66
CA LEU A 222 -11.02 -2.16 3.93
C LEU A 222 -10.59 -0.69 3.94
N LEU A 223 -10.18 -0.13 2.80
CA LEU A 223 -9.81 1.27 2.70
C LEU A 223 -11.05 2.18 2.85
N GLY A 224 -12.15 1.83 2.17
CA GLY A 224 -13.43 2.49 2.33
C GLY A 224 -13.97 2.42 3.77
N GLN A 225 -13.92 1.24 4.39
CA GLN A 225 -14.27 1.06 5.80
C GLN A 225 -13.42 1.97 6.69
N PHE A 226 -12.10 1.96 6.49
CA PHE A 226 -11.20 2.84 7.22
C PHE A 226 -11.63 4.30 7.07
N PHE A 227 -11.88 4.80 5.86
CA PHE A 227 -12.28 6.19 5.65
C PHE A 227 -13.60 6.56 6.32
N VAL A 228 -14.57 5.66 6.33
CA VAL A 228 -15.86 5.89 6.98
C VAL A 228 -15.72 5.87 8.50
N MET A 229 -15.10 4.83 9.06
CA MET A 229 -14.94 4.66 10.51
C MET A 229 -14.08 5.75 11.15
N SER A 230 -13.06 6.22 10.41
CA SER A 230 -12.20 7.32 10.84
C SER A 230 -12.76 8.70 10.47
N GLY A 231 -13.89 8.81 9.76
CA GLY A 231 -14.42 10.12 9.36
C GLY A 231 -13.49 10.91 8.41
N MET A 232 -12.67 10.22 7.60
CA MET A 232 -11.72 10.81 6.65
C MET A 232 -12.35 11.27 5.34
N VAL A 233 -13.60 10.90 5.06
CA VAL A 233 -14.29 11.28 3.81
C VAL A 233 -14.34 12.80 3.58
N PRO A 234 -14.73 13.65 4.56
CA PRO A 234 -14.68 15.11 4.38
C PRO A 234 -13.27 15.65 4.17
N VAL A 235 -12.26 14.99 4.74
CA VAL A 235 -10.84 15.37 4.58
C VAL A 235 -10.36 15.10 3.15
N LEU A 236 -10.70 13.94 2.60
CA LEU A 236 -10.43 13.62 1.19
C LEU A 236 -11.10 14.61 0.24
N LYS A 237 -12.34 15.02 0.55
CA LYS A 237 -13.03 16.08 -0.21
C LYS A 237 -12.29 17.41 -0.17
N LYS A 238 -11.78 17.82 0.99
CA LYS A 238 -10.96 19.04 1.11
C LYS A 238 -9.69 18.95 0.26
N TYR A 239 -8.98 17.82 0.26
CA TYR A 239 -7.80 17.63 -0.59
C TYR A 239 -8.13 17.71 -2.09
N CYS A 240 -9.27 17.15 -2.51
CA CYS A 240 -9.70 17.26 -3.90
C CYS A 240 -10.03 18.71 -4.28
N GLN A 241 -10.68 19.45 -3.38
CA GLN A 241 -10.97 20.87 -3.57
C GLN A 241 -9.69 21.70 -3.71
N GLN A 242 -8.63 21.39 -2.96
CA GLN A 242 -7.35 22.07 -3.12
C GLN A 242 -6.72 21.87 -4.50
N GLY A 243 -6.79 20.66 -5.04
CA GLY A 243 -6.32 20.39 -6.41
C GLY A 243 -7.08 21.24 -7.44
N LEU A 244 -8.40 21.37 -7.28
CA LEU A 244 -9.23 22.26 -8.09
C LEU A 244 -8.85 23.74 -7.93
N ASP A 245 -8.64 24.21 -6.71
CA ASP A 245 -8.28 25.60 -6.42
C ASP A 245 -6.88 25.94 -6.97
N LEU A 246 -5.93 25.00 -6.94
CA LEU A 246 -4.61 25.17 -7.53
C LEU A 246 -4.68 25.32 -9.06
N LEU A 247 -5.58 24.61 -9.75
CA LEU A 247 -5.80 24.82 -11.17
C LEU A 247 -6.28 26.24 -11.46
N ARG A 248 -7.27 26.73 -10.69
CA ARG A 248 -7.81 28.09 -10.81
C ARG A 248 -6.75 29.16 -10.55
N LYS A 249 -6.00 29.01 -9.45
CA LYS A 249 -4.92 29.93 -9.05
C LYS A 249 -3.82 30.06 -10.10
N ASN A 250 -3.56 28.99 -10.86
CA ASN A 250 -2.58 28.96 -11.94
C ASN A 250 -3.18 29.26 -13.33
N GLY A 251 -4.39 29.84 -13.39
CA GLY A 251 -5.03 30.27 -14.65
C GLY A 251 -5.51 29.12 -15.55
N LYS A 252 -5.65 27.89 -15.02
CA LYS A 252 -6.09 26.70 -15.76
C LYS A 252 -7.60 26.47 -15.62
N GLU A 253 -8.39 27.48 -15.95
CA GLU A 253 -9.84 27.48 -15.73
C GLU A 253 -10.58 26.37 -16.51
N LEU A 254 -10.16 26.06 -17.74
CA LEU A 254 -10.74 24.98 -18.52
C LEU A 254 -10.50 23.61 -17.86
N ALA A 255 -9.29 23.37 -17.36
CA ALA A 255 -8.94 22.14 -16.64
C ALA A 255 -9.70 22.07 -15.29
N ALA A 256 -9.85 23.19 -14.60
CA ALA A 256 -10.61 23.28 -13.36
C ALA A 256 -12.08 22.87 -13.58
N LYS A 257 -12.73 23.42 -14.62
CA LYS A 257 -14.13 23.06 -14.98
C LYS A 257 -14.29 21.59 -15.30
N LYS A 258 -13.30 20.96 -15.93
CA LYS A 258 -13.32 19.53 -16.24
C LYS A 258 -13.33 18.64 -14.99
N ILE A 259 -12.51 18.97 -13.98
CA ILE A 259 -12.37 18.19 -12.73
C ILE A 259 -13.42 18.54 -11.66
N GLU A 260 -14.13 19.65 -11.82
CA GLU A 260 -15.05 20.16 -10.79
C GLU A 260 -16.09 19.12 -10.33
N LYS A 261 -16.58 18.26 -11.23
CA LYS A 261 -17.49 17.17 -10.86
C LYS A 261 -16.81 16.17 -9.92
N GLU A 262 -15.61 15.72 -10.26
CA GLU A 262 -14.82 14.76 -9.49
C GLU A 262 -14.46 15.32 -8.10
N ALA A 263 -14.04 16.59 -8.02
CA ALA A 263 -13.69 17.23 -6.76
C ALA A 263 -14.90 17.42 -5.82
N ASN A 264 -16.09 17.65 -6.38
CA ASN A 264 -17.32 17.86 -5.59
C ASN A 264 -17.97 16.55 -5.10
N ASN A 265 -17.75 15.43 -5.81
CA ASN A 265 -18.43 14.15 -5.58
C ASN A 265 -17.44 13.03 -5.22
N VAL A 266 -16.59 13.27 -4.23
CA VAL A 266 -15.53 12.33 -3.82
C VAL A 266 -16.09 10.98 -3.36
N GLU A 267 -17.24 10.96 -2.69
CA GLU A 267 -17.89 9.73 -2.26
C GLU A 267 -18.32 8.86 -3.45
N GLU A 268 -18.93 9.47 -4.47
CA GLU A 268 -19.32 8.79 -5.71
C GLU A 268 -18.08 8.32 -6.47
N MET A 269 -17.05 9.18 -6.56
CA MET A 269 -15.79 8.85 -7.17
C MET A 269 -15.20 7.60 -6.53
N LEU A 270 -15.01 7.59 -5.20
CA LEU A 270 -14.47 6.46 -4.43
C LEU A 270 -15.35 5.20 -4.52
N GLY A 271 -16.67 5.35 -4.41
CA GLY A 271 -17.62 4.23 -4.46
C GLY A 271 -17.73 3.55 -5.83
N SER A 272 -17.60 4.33 -6.92
CA SER A 272 -17.72 3.85 -8.31
C SER A 272 -16.60 2.89 -8.76
N MET A 273 -15.58 2.69 -7.90
CA MET A 273 -14.38 1.92 -8.19
C MET A 273 -14.38 0.53 -7.52
N THR A 274 -15.43 0.21 -6.76
CA THR A 274 -15.66 -1.13 -6.19
C THR A 274 -16.29 -2.07 -7.22
N LEU A 275 -15.94 -3.36 -7.17
CA LEU A 275 -16.41 -4.37 -8.13
C LEU A 275 -17.93 -4.59 -8.14
N ASN A 276 -18.61 -4.22 -7.04
CA ASN A 276 -20.05 -4.45 -6.87
C ASN A 276 -20.94 -3.73 -7.89
N ASN A 277 -20.39 -2.79 -8.66
CA ASN A 277 -21.14 -1.96 -9.60
C ASN A 277 -20.89 -2.27 -11.08
N ASP A 278 -20.05 -3.25 -11.44
CA ASP A 278 -19.70 -3.46 -12.86
C ASP A 278 -19.26 -4.91 -13.19
N ARG A 279 -20.10 -5.66 -13.93
CA ARG A 279 -19.81 -7.05 -14.35
C ARG A 279 -18.68 -7.15 -15.37
N GLU A 280 -18.40 -6.09 -16.15
CA GLU A 280 -17.24 -6.08 -17.06
C GLU A 280 -15.92 -5.94 -16.29
N ALA A 281 -15.95 -5.27 -15.14
CA ALA A 281 -14.78 -5.11 -14.29
C ALA A 281 -14.29 -6.46 -13.72
N ASP A 282 -15.17 -7.45 -13.58
CA ASP A 282 -14.81 -8.75 -13.03
C ASP A 282 -13.81 -9.51 -13.93
N THR A 283 -13.90 -9.40 -15.26
CA THR A 283 -12.98 -10.16 -16.13
C THR A 283 -11.53 -9.69 -16.01
N GLU A 284 -11.33 -8.38 -15.84
CA GLU A 284 -10.01 -7.74 -15.71
C GLU A 284 -9.54 -7.64 -14.25
N ALA A 285 -10.40 -7.98 -13.28
CA ALA A 285 -10.09 -7.81 -11.88
C ALA A 285 -8.98 -8.75 -11.41
N VAL A 286 -8.05 -8.19 -10.65
CA VAL A 286 -6.89 -8.87 -10.11
C VAL A 286 -6.76 -8.59 -8.63
N ILE A 287 -6.05 -9.45 -7.91
CA ILE A 287 -5.59 -9.20 -6.55
C ILE A 287 -4.59 -8.05 -6.63
N LEU A 288 -4.96 -6.89 -6.11
CA LEU A 288 -4.13 -5.72 -6.00
C LEU A 288 -3.23 -5.80 -4.77
N HIS A 289 -2.13 -5.07 -4.80
CA HIS A 289 -1.45 -4.66 -3.58
C HIS A 289 -2.33 -3.71 -2.76
N GLY A 290 -2.97 -2.75 -3.42
CA GLY A 290 -3.99 -1.87 -2.84
C GLY A 290 -3.47 -0.71 -1.99
N ASP A 291 -2.17 -0.61 -1.73
CA ASP A 291 -1.56 0.47 -0.93
C ASP A 291 -0.09 0.73 -1.30
N CYS A 292 0.29 0.64 -2.56
CA CYS A 292 1.69 0.86 -2.92
C CYS A 292 1.97 2.32 -3.24
N TRP A 293 2.48 3.03 -2.24
CA TRP A 293 3.11 4.35 -2.33
C TRP A 293 4.55 4.22 -1.80
N ASN A 294 5.32 5.32 -1.77
CA ASN A 294 6.78 5.27 -1.55
C ASN A 294 7.22 4.35 -0.39
N ASN A 295 6.51 4.39 0.74
CA ASN A 295 6.87 3.67 1.96
C ASN A 295 6.55 2.16 1.95
N ASN A 296 5.70 1.67 1.04
CA ASN A 296 5.27 0.27 0.97
C ASN A 296 6.03 -0.52 -0.11
N MET A 297 7.21 -0.02 -0.49
CA MET A 297 8.12 -0.69 -1.38
C MET A 297 9.57 -0.37 -1.01
N MET A 298 10.47 -1.32 -1.21
CA MET A 298 11.89 -1.12 -1.01
C MET A 298 12.66 -1.46 -2.29
N PHE A 299 13.57 -0.57 -2.65
CA PHE A 299 14.40 -0.70 -3.84
C PHE A 299 15.80 -1.19 -3.46
N LYS A 300 16.43 -1.90 -4.39
CA LYS A 300 17.85 -2.21 -4.34
C LYS A 300 18.56 -1.50 -5.47
N TYR A 301 19.77 -1.00 -5.19
CA TYR A 301 20.57 -0.22 -6.14
C TYR A 301 21.95 -0.86 -6.33
N LYS A 302 22.63 -0.48 -7.42
CA LYS A 302 24.01 -0.90 -7.67
C LYS A 302 24.95 0.20 -7.17
N GLY A 303 25.62 -0.05 -6.04
CA GLY A 303 26.45 0.96 -5.39
C GLY A 303 25.62 2.11 -4.83
N ASP A 304 26.15 3.33 -4.85
CA ASP A 304 25.52 4.51 -4.25
C ASP A 304 24.58 5.27 -5.21
N ASP A 305 24.50 4.86 -6.47
CA ASP A 305 23.60 5.49 -7.46
C ASP A 305 22.15 5.04 -7.24
N THR A 306 21.37 5.90 -6.59
CA THR A 306 19.94 5.66 -6.34
C THR A 306 19.04 6.12 -7.49
N SER A 307 19.60 6.50 -8.65
CA SER A 307 18.80 6.93 -9.79
C SER A 307 18.13 5.76 -10.54
N LYS A 308 18.72 4.56 -10.46
CA LYS A 308 18.26 3.39 -11.21
C LYS A 308 18.17 2.13 -10.34
N PRO A 309 16.96 1.69 -9.97
CA PRO A 309 16.81 0.46 -9.20
C PRO A 309 17.17 -0.79 -10.02
N ILE A 310 17.73 -1.78 -9.36
CA ILE A 310 18.04 -3.11 -9.91
C ILE A 310 17.12 -4.20 -9.37
N ASP A 311 16.46 -3.95 -8.24
CA ASP A 311 15.47 -4.84 -7.64
C ASP A 311 14.42 -4.05 -6.85
N LEU A 312 13.29 -4.68 -6.60
CA LEU A 312 12.15 -4.12 -5.89
C LEU A 312 11.42 -5.22 -5.12
N VAL A 313 11.10 -4.92 -3.85
CA VAL A 313 10.22 -5.75 -3.03
C VAL A 313 9.05 -4.91 -2.53
N PHE A 314 7.84 -5.39 -2.77
CA PHE A 314 6.63 -4.87 -2.15
C PHE A 314 6.51 -5.37 -0.72
N ILE A 315 5.99 -4.51 0.16
CA ILE A 315 5.71 -4.82 1.57
C ILE A 315 4.33 -4.26 1.93
N ASP A 316 3.75 -4.76 3.03
CA ASP A 316 2.48 -4.26 3.58
C ASP A 316 1.25 -4.45 2.64
N TYR A 317 0.74 -5.67 2.59
CA TYR A 317 -0.43 -6.03 1.77
C TYR A 317 -1.79 -5.84 2.49
N GLN A 318 -1.83 -4.97 3.51
CA GLN A 318 -2.98 -4.85 4.41
C GLN A 318 -4.26 -4.34 3.74
N LEU A 319 -4.14 -3.62 2.61
CA LEU A 319 -5.26 -3.12 1.82
C LEU A 319 -5.46 -3.89 0.51
N SER A 320 -4.88 -5.09 0.38
CA SER A 320 -5.12 -5.94 -0.78
C SER A 320 -6.61 -6.22 -0.98
N ARG A 321 -7.02 -6.17 -2.25
CA ARG A 321 -8.42 -6.34 -2.69
C ARG A 321 -8.45 -6.82 -4.13
N VAL A 322 -9.56 -7.37 -4.57
CA VAL A 322 -9.77 -7.71 -5.99
C VAL A 322 -10.42 -6.51 -6.67
N ALA A 323 -9.76 -5.92 -7.66
CA ALA A 323 -10.28 -4.78 -8.43
C ALA A 323 -9.47 -4.57 -9.73
N SER A 324 -9.76 -3.49 -10.47
CA SER A 324 -9.02 -3.15 -11.68
C SER A 324 -7.53 -2.87 -11.37
N PRO A 325 -6.58 -3.37 -12.17
CA PRO A 325 -5.14 -3.11 -12.00
C PRO A 325 -4.79 -1.62 -12.05
N ILE A 326 -5.67 -0.79 -12.64
CA ILE A 326 -5.45 0.65 -12.74
C ILE A 326 -5.49 1.33 -11.37
N LEU A 327 -6.18 0.76 -10.36
CA LEU A 327 -6.15 1.34 -9.01
C LEU A 327 -4.73 1.38 -8.48
N ASP A 328 -4.00 0.26 -8.55
CA ASP A 328 -2.59 0.19 -8.14
C ASP A 328 -1.71 1.13 -8.99
N LEU A 329 -1.86 1.08 -10.33
CA LEU A 329 -1.03 1.87 -11.24
C LEU A 329 -1.24 3.38 -11.07
N SER A 330 -2.49 3.84 -10.98
CA SER A 330 -2.83 5.25 -10.86
C SER A 330 -2.52 5.81 -9.48
N TYR A 331 -2.75 5.02 -8.42
CA TYR A 331 -2.38 5.38 -7.06
C TYR A 331 -0.88 5.61 -6.94
N TYR A 332 -0.08 4.63 -7.34
CA TYR A 332 1.37 4.72 -7.29
C TYR A 332 1.91 5.87 -8.14
N LEU A 333 1.46 5.99 -9.39
CA LEU A 333 1.95 7.01 -10.32
C LEU A 333 1.67 8.42 -9.79
N TYR A 334 0.44 8.71 -9.37
CA TYR A 334 0.07 10.05 -8.91
C TYR A 334 0.58 10.38 -7.51
N ALA A 335 0.93 9.37 -6.71
CA ALA A 335 1.62 9.60 -5.44
C ALA A 335 3.09 9.97 -5.65
N THR A 336 3.81 9.30 -6.57
CA THR A 336 5.28 9.29 -6.53
C THR A 336 5.98 9.95 -7.71
N ALA A 337 5.34 10.04 -8.89
CA ALA A 337 6.01 10.40 -10.13
C ALA A 337 6.15 11.92 -10.33
N ASP A 338 7.27 12.34 -10.91
CA ASP A 338 7.43 13.72 -11.37
C ASP A 338 6.61 14.02 -12.64
N LYS A 339 6.45 15.31 -12.96
CA LYS A 339 5.69 15.74 -14.15
C LYS A 339 6.21 15.09 -15.45
N SER A 340 7.52 14.99 -15.62
CA SER A 340 8.13 14.43 -16.83
C SER A 340 7.78 12.95 -17.04
N THR A 341 7.56 12.24 -15.94
CA THR A 341 7.15 10.84 -15.89
C THR A 341 5.65 10.70 -16.09
N LEU A 342 4.83 11.61 -15.52
CA LEU A 342 3.39 11.68 -15.78
C LEU A 342 3.10 11.87 -17.28
N ASP A 343 3.83 12.79 -17.93
CA ASP A 343 3.68 13.07 -19.36
C ASP A 343 3.96 11.82 -20.23
N LYS A 344 4.68 10.82 -19.70
CA LYS A 344 5.00 9.54 -20.35
C LYS A 344 4.04 8.40 -20.00
N LEU A 345 2.88 8.67 -19.40
CA LEU A 345 1.92 7.64 -18.99
C LEU A 345 1.55 6.65 -20.12
N ASP A 346 1.37 7.10 -21.37
CA ASP A 346 1.01 6.17 -22.45
C ASP A 346 2.10 5.13 -22.72
N TYR A 347 3.37 5.56 -22.65
CA TYR A 347 4.52 4.68 -22.78
C TYR A 347 4.63 3.73 -21.58
N LEU A 348 4.39 4.21 -20.36
CA LEU A 348 4.37 3.37 -19.16
C LEU A 348 3.28 2.29 -19.25
N LEU A 349 2.10 2.62 -19.76
CA LEU A 349 1.01 1.65 -19.99
C LEU A 349 1.34 0.64 -21.08
N GLU A 350 2.04 1.05 -22.13
CA GLU A 350 2.55 0.16 -23.18
C GLU A 350 3.58 -0.83 -22.62
N GLU A 351 4.55 -0.36 -21.84
CA GLU A 351 5.56 -1.24 -21.23
C GLU A 351 4.97 -2.16 -20.15
N TYR A 352 4.00 -1.68 -19.36
CA TYR A 352 3.22 -2.52 -18.45
C TYR A 352 2.48 -3.63 -19.22
N HIS A 353 1.75 -3.27 -20.29
CA HIS A 353 0.97 -4.23 -21.06
C HIS A 353 1.86 -5.27 -21.75
N LYS A 354 2.98 -4.82 -22.32
CA LYS A 354 3.99 -5.69 -22.94
C LYS A 354 4.57 -6.70 -21.93
N GLU A 355 4.94 -6.24 -20.74
CA GLU A 355 5.43 -7.13 -19.67
C GLU A 355 4.34 -8.11 -19.24
N LEU A 356 3.10 -7.66 -19.07
CA LEU A 356 1.94 -8.48 -18.73
C LEU A 356 1.70 -9.57 -19.80
N THR A 357 1.70 -9.19 -21.08
CA THR A 357 1.53 -10.12 -22.22
C THR A 357 2.62 -11.17 -22.24
N ASN A 358 3.89 -10.77 -22.07
CA ASN A 358 5.01 -11.70 -22.03
C ASN A 358 4.92 -12.65 -20.82
N TYR A 359 4.47 -12.14 -19.67
CA TYR A 359 4.26 -12.93 -18.47
C TYR A 359 3.13 -13.95 -18.64
N LEU A 360 1.95 -13.53 -19.10
CA LEU A 360 0.78 -14.40 -19.34
C LEU A 360 1.04 -15.47 -20.40
N ARG A 361 1.84 -15.16 -21.42
CA ARG A 361 2.21 -16.13 -22.47
C ARG A 361 2.90 -17.36 -21.88
N GLN A 362 3.66 -17.23 -20.79
CA GLN A 362 4.31 -18.36 -20.11
C GLN A 362 3.30 -19.33 -19.47
N PHE A 363 2.07 -18.89 -19.20
CA PHE A 363 0.97 -19.74 -18.74
C PHE A 363 0.09 -20.26 -19.89
N ASN A 364 0.50 -20.07 -21.15
CA ASN A 364 -0.33 -20.32 -22.34
C ASN A 364 -1.64 -19.53 -22.30
N ILE A 365 -1.56 -18.25 -21.94
CA ILE A 365 -2.69 -17.30 -21.93
C ILE A 365 -2.37 -16.17 -22.89
N LYS A 366 -3.31 -15.83 -23.77
CA LYS A 366 -3.22 -14.61 -24.59
C LYS A 366 -3.74 -13.43 -23.77
N SER A 367 -2.96 -12.36 -23.67
CA SER A 367 -3.38 -11.15 -22.94
C SER A 367 -4.68 -10.58 -23.48
N ASP A 368 -4.89 -10.66 -24.79
CA ASP A 368 -6.06 -10.06 -25.45
C ASP A 368 -7.38 -10.76 -25.08
N ASP A 369 -7.30 -11.99 -24.55
CA ASP A 369 -8.45 -12.71 -23.99
C ASP A 369 -8.85 -12.16 -22.60
N ILE A 370 -8.05 -11.28 -22.00
CA ILE A 370 -8.22 -10.76 -20.63
C ILE A 370 -8.20 -9.24 -20.61
N LEU A 371 -7.09 -8.62 -21.05
CA LEU A 371 -6.85 -7.19 -21.00
C LEU A 371 -6.03 -6.73 -22.22
N THR A 372 -6.70 -6.11 -23.19
CA THR A 372 -6.04 -5.47 -24.33
C THR A 372 -5.44 -4.11 -23.93
N LEU A 373 -4.41 -3.65 -24.65
CA LEU A 373 -3.82 -2.32 -24.43
C LEU A 373 -4.86 -1.20 -24.59
N LYS A 374 -5.73 -1.32 -25.62
CA LYS A 374 -6.82 -0.37 -25.86
C LYS A 374 -7.75 -0.30 -24.65
N ARG A 375 -8.14 -1.46 -24.11
CA ARG A 375 -9.00 -1.54 -22.93
C ARG A 375 -8.31 -0.94 -21.72
N LEU A 376 -7.07 -1.34 -21.42
CA LEU A 376 -6.26 -0.76 -20.34
C LEU A 376 -6.21 0.78 -20.39
N LYS A 377 -5.88 1.36 -21.56
CA LYS A 377 -5.85 2.82 -21.74
C LYS A 377 -7.23 3.46 -21.56
N SER A 378 -8.28 2.87 -22.14
CA SER A 378 -9.65 3.41 -22.02
C SER A 378 -10.20 3.35 -20.60
N SER A 379 -9.88 2.29 -19.86
CA SER A 379 -10.30 2.07 -18.48
C SER A 379 -9.64 3.08 -17.52
N TRP A 380 -8.51 3.71 -17.90
CA TRP A 380 -7.82 4.70 -17.08
C TRP A 380 -8.69 5.89 -16.72
N LYS A 381 -9.52 6.38 -17.66
CA LYS A 381 -10.45 7.48 -17.39
C LYS A 381 -11.39 7.18 -16.23
N LYS A 382 -11.83 5.93 -16.08
CA LYS A 382 -12.72 5.50 -14.99
C LYS A 382 -11.94 5.29 -13.70
N TYR A 383 -10.96 4.41 -13.72
CA TYR A 383 -10.30 3.89 -12.52
C TYR A 383 -9.14 4.77 -12.03
N GLY A 384 -8.55 5.60 -12.91
CA GLY A 384 -7.49 6.54 -12.55
C GLY A 384 -7.95 7.66 -11.63
N ARG A 385 -9.28 7.85 -11.48
CA ARG A 385 -9.87 8.73 -10.48
C ARG A 385 -9.51 8.33 -9.04
N PHE A 386 -9.17 7.05 -8.81
CA PHE A 386 -8.68 6.59 -7.50
C PHE A 386 -7.39 7.31 -7.12
N GLY A 387 -6.38 7.25 -7.99
CA GLY A 387 -5.13 7.96 -7.77
C GLY A 387 -5.34 9.47 -7.62
N LEU A 388 -6.22 10.08 -8.43
CA LEU A 388 -6.55 11.51 -8.33
C LEU A 388 -7.10 11.90 -6.95
N GLY A 389 -8.05 11.12 -6.42
CA GLY A 389 -8.66 11.35 -5.12
C GLY A 389 -7.70 11.15 -3.95
N MET A 390 -6.75 10.23 -4.10
CA MET A 390 -5.74 9.94 -3.08
C MET A 390 -4.54 10.89 -3.11
N ALA A 391 -4.26 11.52 -4.26
CA ALA A 391 -3.03 12.27 -4.51
C ALA A 391 -2.77 13.36 -3.46
N GLY A 392 -3.76 14.17 -3.11
CA GLY A 392 -3.59 15.22 -2.11
C GLY A 392 -3.24 14.65 -0.73
N MET A 393 -3.96 13.63 -0.26
CA MET A 393 -3.67 13.02 1.04
C MET A 393 -2.28 12.36 1.07
N ILE A 394 -1.92 11.59 0.05
CA ILE A 394 -0.63 10.87 0.05
C ILE A 394 0.54 11.82 -0.15
N THR A 395 0.46 12.77 -1.08
CA THR A 395 1.51 13.79 -1.27
C THR A 395 1.77 14.56 0.02
N ARG A 396 0.69 14.87 0.76
CA ARG A 396 0.77 15.50 2.07
C ARG A 396 1.54 14.62 3.06
N ILE A 397 1.17 13.34 3.14
CA ILE A 397 1.80 12.34 4.01
C ILE A 397 3.27 12.11 3.63
N GLU A 398 3.65 12.23 2.37
CA GLU A 398 5.03 12.08 1.93
C GLU A 398 5.91 13.28 2.29
N LEU A 399 5.36 14.50 2.28
CA LEU A 399 6.13 15.73 2.42
C LEU A 399 6.24 16.29 3.84
N CYS A 400 5.32 15.96 4.75
CA CYS A 400 5.41 16.50 6.12
C CYS A 400 6.54 15.82 6.89
N GLN A 401 7.20 16.58 7.74
CA GLN A 401 8.35 16.16 8.53
C GLN A 401 7.93 15.52 9.85
N GLU A 402 8.85 14.76 10.48
CA GLU A 402 8.57 14.03 11.73
C GLU A 402 8.08 14.93 12.87
N ASP A 403 8.61 16.14 12.98
CA ASP A 403 8.23 17.12 13.99
C ASP A 403 6.87 17.77 13.71
N GLU A 404 6.33 17.58 12.51
CA GLU A 404 5.00 18.03 12.11
C GLU A 404 3.95 16.91 12.23
N VAL A 405 4.38 15.67 12.53
CA VAL A 405 3.54 14.49 12.78
C VAL A 405 2.83 14.66 14.12
N VAL A 406 1.53 14.39 14.14
CA VAL A 406 0.76 14.36 15.38
C VAL A 406 0.35 12.94 15.75
N ASP A 407 0.50 12.59 17.03
CA ASP A 407 0.14 11.28 17.57
C ASP A 407 -1.39 11.09 17.64
N PHE A 408 -1.91 10.09 16.90
CA PHE A 408 -3.34 9.77 16.81
C PHE A 408 -3.88 9.06 18.01
N THR A 409 -3.03 8.29 18.69
CA THR A 409 -3.49 7.38 19.75
C THR A 409 -4.13 8.16 20.89
N GLN A 410 -3.73 9.43 21.07
CA GLN A 410 -4.32 10.32 22.06
C GLN A 410 -5.64 10.99 21.65
N LYS A 411 -5.93 11.12 20.34
CA LYS A 411 -7.06 11.96 19.86
C LYS A 411 -8.26 11.21 19.35
N ILE A 412 -8.10 9.93 19.03
CA ILE A 412 -9.24 9.10 18.64
C ILE A 412 -10.28 9.01 19.78
N GLY A 413 -9.90 9.26 21.04
CA GLY A 413 -10.80 9.32 22.18
C GLY A 413 -11.96 10.32 22.05
N ASP A 414 -11.83 11.40 21.26
CA ASP A 414 -12.77 12.54 21.29
C ASP A 414 -13.68 12.69 20.06
N GLY A 415 -13.50 11.89 19.00
CA GLY A 415 -14.37 11.90 17.82
C GLY A 415 -14.18 13.07 16.84
N SER A 416 -13.06 13.81 16.92
CA SER A 416 -12.81 15.05 16.17
C SER A 416 -11.99 14.93 14.86
N MET A 417 -12.18 13.88 14.05
CA MET A 417 -11.41 13.69 12.80
C MET A 417 -11.74 14.68 11.65
N VAL A 418 -12.76 15.54 11.81
CA VAL A 418 -13.29 16.38 10.71
C VAL A 418 -12.60 17.77 10.61
N ASP A 419 -12.00 18.25 11.70
CA ASP A 419 -11.48 19.62 11.82
C ASP A 419 -10.03 19.79 11.35
N LEU A 420 -9.60 18.88 10.48
CA LEU A 420 -8.26 18.90 9.91
C LEU A 420 -8.24 19.85 8.72
N GLU A 421 -7.95 21.10 9.02
CA GLU A 421 -7.45 22.02 8.02
C GLU A 421 -6.20 21.46 7.37
N ILE A 422 -6.08 21.68 6.06
CA ILE A 422 -4.81 21.59 5.36
C ILE A 422 -3.92 22.74 5.84
N THR A 423 -3.33 22.58 7.02
CA THR A 423 -2.39 23.53 7.60
C THR A 423 -1.17 23.70 6.68
N ALA A 424 -0.38 24.76 6.75
CA ALA A 424 0.85 24.77 5.96
C ALA A 424 1.81 23.69 6.49
N ILE A 425 2.48 22.95 5.60
CA ILE A 425 3.67 22.14 5.93
C ILE A 425 4.93 22.85 5.48
N ARG A 426 6.08 22.51 6.05
CA ARG A 426 7.37 23.05 5.65
C ARG A 426 7.60 22.99 4.14
N LEU A 427 7.14 21.91 3.50
CA LEU A 427 7.23 21.68 2.06
C LEU A 427 5.93 22.05 1.30
N GLN A 428 5.21 23.10 1.73
CA GLN A 428 3.92 23.47 1.12
C GLN A 428 4.02 23.81 -0.37
N LYS A 429 5.09 24.48 -0.80
CA LYS A 429 5.29 24.81 -2.22
C LYS A 429 5.47 23.56 -3.08
N GLU A 430 6.20 22.58 -2.57
CA GLU A 430 6.39 21.28 -3.24
C GLU A 430 5.06 20.53 -3.31
N TYR A 431 4.30 20.50 -2.21
CA TYR A 431 2.95 19.93 -2.17
C TYR A 431 2.02 20.54 -3.22
N ASP A 432 1.93 21.88 -3.26
CA ASP A 432 1.08 22.60 -4.21
C ASP A 432 1.50 22.30 -5.66
N THR A 433 2.81 22.23 -5.93
CA THR A 433 3.35 21.93 -7.26
C THR A 433 3.02 20.50 -7.70
N ARG A 434 3.21 19.51 -6.82
CA ARG A 434 2.89 18.11 -7.10
C ARG A 434 1.40 17.92 -7.35
N LEU A 435 0.57 18.46 -6.47
CA LEU A 435 -0.87 18.34 -6.57
C LEU A 435 -1.40 19.02 -7.83
N PHE A 436 -0.89 20.21 -8.16
CA PHE A 436 -1.21 20.88 -9.43
C PHE A 436 -0.86 20.01 -10.64
N ASN A 437 0.34 19.43 -10.69
CA ASN A 437 0.77 18.60 -11.83
C ASN A 437 -0.13 17.38 -12.04
N VAL A 438 -0.53 16.70 -10.96
CA VAL A 438 -1.44 15.54 -11.03
C VAL A 438 -2.82 15.96 -11.55
N TYR A 439 -3.41 17.01 -10.98
CA TYR A 439 -4.74 17.48 -11.35
C TYR A 439 -4.76 18.01 -12.78
N TYR A 440 -3.73 18.75 -13.18
CA TYR A 440 -3.61 19.27 -14.53
C TYR A 440 -3.43 18.14 -15.55
N HIS A 441 -2.55 17.18 -15.27
CA HIS A 441 -2.35 16.00 -16.12
C HIS A 441 -3.66 15.20 -16.31
N PHE A 442 -4.39 14.94 -15.22
CA PHE A 442 -5.65 14.19 -15.32
C PHE A 442 -6.71 14.93 -16.13
N ALA A 443 -6.89 16.24 -15.87
CA ALA A 443 -7.85 17.07 -16.56
C ALA A 443 -7.57 17.17 -18.07
N GLU A 444 -6.31 17.34 -18.47
CA GLU A 444 -5.97 17.51 -19.88
C GLU A 444 -6.05 16.21 -20.67
N LYS A 445 -5.69 15.08 -20.04
CA LYS A 445 -5.55 13.80 -20.74
C LYS A 445 -6.84 12.97 -20.79
N PHE A 446 -7.71 13.10 -19.79
CA PHE A 446 -8.84 12.16 -19.63
C PHE A 446 -10.22 12.81 -19.58
N LEU A 447 -10.30 14.13 -19.36
CA LEU A 447 -11.54 14.88 -19.29
C LEU A 447 -11.60 15.92 -20.42
#